data_AF-A0A3A6TG99-F1
#
_entry.id   AF-A0A3A6TG99-F1
#
_cell.length_a   1.000
_cell.length_b   1.000
_cell.length_c   1.000
_cell.angle_alpha   90.00
_cell.angle_beta   90.00
_cell.angle_gamma   90.00
#
_symmetry.space_group_name_H-M   'P 1'
#
loop_
_entity.id
_entity.type
_entity.pdbx_description
1 polymer ?
#
loop_
_entity_poly.entity_id
_entity_poly.type
_entity_poly.pdbx_seq_one_letter_code
_entity_poly.pdbx_strand_id
1 'polypeptide(L)'
;MTTQKNQSYQLETERFYLAVPYAEREQAKKVAGILQNGKSAIGFDSDRNLWFAKQGANLTRLQDWLPKPEKFDNLTSTDPVNEFAMQMQSAGLLLNELPLMDGKVHRVKTQDDKGSQKSGAYAGYNDGHPAGWYQDHRNHSEPKKWIASFKQSDPFAKLQIKAQLANREYQRQQAQSKKHQHHAKRCSQVFQLLPIANADHPYLKRKLAKVFPDVCQDKQGRLVIPLMDENHRVHSLQRIYANGFKSLKKGAAKTGHFFVVGYKPLTNGEPILYAEGYATAASIVEATGRSVVMTVDAGNMPKVAAKLKATYPQSGHLFLADDDYKNAVNKGVEKAKQAANLTQGFWLMPRFIRDQIEHGMTDFNDLFMSSGKSTVEMQIEDHIKKCWPYLIQKRPEQLLPELNSIAPAEPDKFRSEKTVTPNNIKPVLEHYHQVENRYYFNRPPKQLAFIDKGNKLQSRLVNSKVITDLLTLANDRGWQQIKLSGCKAFKREVWYQAKLQGFDVKGYRADDKDKIRLQQAQPQQRVVVNSTINLNQSPNQNANQQTALESARTFSQVMQPASQQQFMAKVQQKLKVIFGKNTTITEQHKGHSSKEVEHEHQFER
;
A
#
# COMPACT_ATOMS: atom_id res chain seq x y z
N MET A 1 43.92 47.18 -6.83
CA MET A 1 44.52 46.01 -6.14
C MET A 1 43.39 45.18 -5.59
N THR A 2 43.24 44.01 -6.18
CA THR A 2 42.11 43.07 -6.05
C THR A 2 42.38 42.16 -4.86
N THR A 3 41.52 42.14 -3.84
CA THR A 3 41.57 41.11 -2.80
C THR A 3 40.42 40.14 -3.04
N GLN A 4 40.80 38.97 -3.54
CA GLN A 4 39.93 37.88 -3.96
C GLN A 4 39.18 37.27 -2.76
N LYS A 5 37.91 36.94 -3.04
CA LYS A 5 37.01 36.12 -2.25
C LYS A 5 37.64 34.75 -1.94
N ASN A 6 37.83 34.43 -0.67
CA ASN A 6 37.98 33.05 -0.21
C ASN A 6 36.59 32.44 -0.01
N GLN A 7 36.06 31.79 -1.05
CA GLN A 7 34.96 30.83 -0.94
C GLN A 7 35.55 29.41 -1.04
N SER A 8 36.05 28.87 0.07
CA SER A 8 36.33 27.44 0.21
C SER A 8 35.05 26.72 0.63
N TYR A 9 34.17 26.46 -0.34
CA TYR A 9 33.09 25.49 -0.15
C TYR A 9 33.72 24.10 0.04
N GLN A 10 33.76 23.64 1.30
CA GLN A 10 33.88 22.22 1.60
C GLN A 10 32.62 21.53 1.07
N LEU A 11 32.69 21.04 -0.17
CA LEU A 11 31.68 20.15 -0.71
C LEU A 11 31.80 18.82 0.05
N GLU A 12 30.81 18.51 0.88
CA GLU A 12 30.56 17.14 1.33
C GLU A 12 30.34 16.28 0.07
N THR A 13 31.39 15.62 -0.39
CA THR A 13 31.33 14.80 -1.60
C THR A 13 30.48 13.58 -1.31
N GLU A 14 29.33 13.45 -1.97
CA GLU A 14 28.57 12.21 -2.04
C GLU A 14 29.41 11.11 -2.75
N ARG A 15 29.05 9.83 -2.62
CA ARG A 15 29.84 8.71 -3.20
C ARG A 15 30.09 8.93 -4.70
N PHE A 16 31.34 8.77 -5.14
CA PHE A 16 31.72 9.02 -6.54
C PHE A 16 32.69 7.95 -7.05
N TYR A 17 32.35 7.24 -8.12
CA TYR A 17 33.16 6.19 -8.72
C TYR A 17 34.35 6.77 -9.50
N LEU A 18 35.49 6.10 -9.36
CA LEU A 18 36.80 6.48 -9.88
C LEU A 18 37.27 5.43 -10.89
N ALA A 19 38.02 5.87 -11.89
CA ALA A 19 38.69 5.01 -12.85
C ALA A 19 40.13 4.75 -12.40
N VAL A 20 40.31 3.93 -11.37
CA VAL A 20 41.63 3.59 -10.81
C VAL A 20 42.15 2.29 -11.45
N PRO A 21 43.22 2.32 -12.27
CA PRO A 21 43.85 1.12 -12.80
C PRO A 21 44.37 0.22 -11.68
N TYR A 22 44.43 -1.08 -11.95
CA TYR A 22 44.95 -2.05 -10.98
C TYR A 22 46.36 -1.70 -10.48
N ALA A 23 47.24 -1.25 -11.39
CA ALA A 23 48.61 -0.88 -11.08
C ALA A 23 48.72 0.35 -10.15
N GLU A 24 47.75 1.25 -10.20
CA GLU A 24 47.77 2.53 -9.48
C GLU A 24 46.99 2.50 -8.17
N ARG A 25 46.38 1.35 -7.80
CA ARG A 25 45.49 1.24 -6.64
C ARG A 25 46.13 1.68 -5.32
N GLU A 26 47.40 1.35 -5.08
CA GLU A 26 48.09 1.70 -3.83
C GLU A 26 48.44 3.19 -3.78
N GLN A 27 48.79 3.76 -4.94
CA GLN A 27 48.99 5.20 -5.08
C GLN A 27 47.67 5.95 -4.85
N ALA A 28 46.58 5.51 -5.47
CA ALA A 28 45.26 6.10 -5.28
C ALA A 28 44.82 6.08 -3.81
N LYS A 29 45.05 4.97 -3.08
CA LYS A 29 44.78 4.89 -1.63
C LYS A 29 45.62 5.89 -0.83
N LYS A 30 46.92 5.97 -1.12
CA LYS A 30 47.84 6.88 -0.42
C LYS A 30 47.45 8.34 -0.64
N VAL A 31 47.11 8.71 -1.88
CA VAL A 31 46.68 10.07 -2.25
C VAL A 31 45.32 10.40 -1.67
N ALA A 32 44.38 9.45 -1.67
CA ALA A 32 43.08 9.61 -1.02
C ALA A 32 43.21 9.91 0.47
N GLY A 33 44.14 9.22 1.14
CA GLY A 33 44.36 9.30 2.57
C GLY A 33 43.22 8.67 3.38
N ILE A 34 43.10 9.12 4.64
CA ILE A 34 42.10 8.65 5.59
C ILE A 34 41.08 9.75 5.89
N LEU A 35 39.84 9.34 6.14
CA LEU A 35 38.77 10.21 6.63
C LEU A 35 38.94 10.47 8.13
N GLN A 36 38.21 11.46 8.65
CA GLN A 36 38.21 11.81 10.09
C GLN A 36 37.86 10.64 11.01
N ASN A 37 37.12 9.64 10.51
CA ASN A 37 36.76 8.43 11.25
C ASN A 37 37.82 7.31 11.18
N GLY A 38 39.04 7.61 10.71
CA GLY A 38 40.16 6.68 10.59
C GLY A 38 40.07 5.68 9.43
N LYS A 39 38.99 5.69 8.64
CA LYS A 39 38.83 4.77 7.49
C LYS A 39 39.43 5.39 6.22
N SER A 40 39.92 4.55 5.30
CA SER A 40 40.38 5.01 3.97
C SER A 40 39.29 5.83 3.25
N ALA A 41 39.69 6.93 2.61
CA ALA A 41 38.81 7.84 1.87
C ALA A 41 38.28 7.27 0.55
N ILE A 42 38.86 6.18 0.06
CA ILE A 42 38.33 5.41 -1.07
C ILE A 42 37.93 3.99 -0.64
N GLY A 43 37.00 3.38 -1.36
CA GLY A 43 36.56 2.00 -1.20
C GLY A 43 36.50 1.29 -2.55
N PHE A 44 36.40 -0.04 -2.53
CA PHE A 44 36.21 -0.85 -3.71
C PHE A 44 34.81 -1.47 -3.70
N ASP A 45 34.10 -1.34 -4.81
CA ASP A 45 32.80 -1.96 -5.07
C ASP A 45 33.04 -3.26 -5.83
N SER A 46 32.87 -4.41 -5.17
CA SER A 46 33.10 -5.73 -5.77
C SER A 46 32.11 -6.06 -6.87
N ASP A 47 30.85 -5.65 -6.72
CA ASP A 47 29.79 -5.95 -7.69
C ASP A 47 30.05 -5.20 -9.00
N ARG A 48 30.56 -3.97 -8.88
CA ARG A 48 30.88 -3.12 -10.03
C ARG A 48 32.34 -3.19 -10.45
N ASN A 49 33.21 -3.89 -9.72
CA ASN A 49 34.66 -3.86 -9.92
C ASN A 49 35.20 -2.44 -10.14
N LEU A 50 34.83 -1.51 -9.26
CA LEU A 50 35.19 -0.09 -9.36
C LEU A 50 35.65 0.46 -8.01
N TRP A 51 36.65 1.33 -8.05
CA TRP A 51 36.99 2.18 -6.90
C TRP A 51 35.99 3.32 -6.79
N PHE A 52 35.75 3.79 -5.57
CA PHE A 52 34.92 4.96 -5.32
C PHE A 52 35.44 5.79 -4.16
N ALA A 53 35.32 7.11 -4.28
CA ALA A 53 35.47 8.06 -3.20
C ALA A 53 34.28 7.93 -2.23
N LYS A 54 34.59 7.76 -0.95
CA LYS A 54 33.58 7.72 0.14
C LYS A 54 33.09 9.13 0.46
N GLN A 55 32.00 9.18 1.22
CA GLN A 55 31.45 10.46 1.65
C GLN A 55 32.49 11.27 2.44
N GLY A 56 32.73 12.51 2.02
CA GLY A 56 33.72 13.41 2.63
C GLY A 56 35.16 13.26 2.12
N ALA A 57 35.39 12.43 1.10
CA ALA A 57 36.70 12.33 0.44
C ALA A 57 37.01 13.58 -0.40
N ASN A 58 38.24 14.06 -0.35
CA ASN A 58 38.65 15.22 -1.15
C ASN A 58 38.89 14.80 -2.61
N LEU A 59 37.93 15.08 -3.49
CA LEU A 59 38.01 14.73 -4.92
C LEU A 59 39.11 15.48 -5.67
N THR A 60 39.55 16.65 -5.20
CA THR A 60 40.67 17.38 -5.80
C THR A 60 41.97 16.58 -5.71
N ARG A 61 42.18 15.85 -4.62
CA ARG A 61 43.32 14.93 -4.49
C ARG A 61 43.24 13.76 -5.47
N LEU A 62 42.03 13.38 -5.89
CA LEU A 62 41.76 12.23 -6.74
C LEU A 62 41.55 12.60 -8.22
N GLN A 63 41.92 13.81 -8.61
CA GLN A 63 41.68 14.37 -9.94
C GLN A 63 42.21 13.51 -11.10
N ASP A 64 43.25 12.72 -10.85
CA ASP A 64 43.90 11.83 -11.83
C ASP A 64 43.04 10.60 -12.14
N TRP A 65 42.21 10.16 -11.19
CA TRP A 65 41.32 9.01 -11.32
C TRP A 65 39.84 9.38 -11.49
N LEU A 66 39.52 10.68 -11.62
CA LEU A 66 38.18 11.09 -12.02
C LEU A 66 37.91 10.67 -13.47
N PRO A 67 36.73 10.11 -13.79
CA PRO A 67 36.44 9.64 -15.13
C PRO A 67 36.41 10.81 -16.12
N LYS A 68 37.19 10.68 -17.20
CA LYS A 68 37.32 11.62 -18.32
C LYS A 68 37.28 10.84 -19.65
N PRO A 69 36.18 10.14 -19.96
CA PRO A 69 36.09 9.27 -21.14
C PRO A 69 36.23 10.04 -22.45
N GLU A 70 35.90 11.34 -22.47
CA GLU A 70 36.08 12.24 -23.62
C GLU A 70 37.52 12.28 -24.16
N LYS A 71 38.51 11.99 -23.31
CA LYS A 71 39.92 11.90 -23.71
C LYS A 71 40.25 10.64 -24.52
N PHE A 72 39.32 9.68 -24.59
CA PHE A 72 39.48 8.39 -25.23
C PHE A 72 38.52 8.19 -26.42
N ASP A 73 37.73 9.21 -26.78
CA ASP A 73 36.74 9.15 -27.87
C ASP A 73 37.39 9.10 -29.28
N ASN A 74 38.69 9.41 -29.41
CA ASN A 74 39.38 9.56 -30.70
C ASN A 74 40.19 8.34 -31.17
N LEU A 75 40.02 7.14 -30.60
CA LEU A 75 40.88 5.98 -30.90
C LEU A 75 40.28 4.89 -31.81
N THR A 76 39.08 5.04 -32.37
CA THR A 76 38.62 4.19 -33.50
C THR A 76 37.57 4.89 -34.37
N SER A 77 37.71 4.73 -35.70
CA SER A 77 36.76 5.16 -36.73
C SER A 77 35.35 4.60 -36.47
N THR A 78 34.33 5.47 -36.54
CA THR A 78 32.87 5.31 -36.26
C THR A 78 32.45 5.14 -34.79
N ASP A 79 31.67 6.11 -34.29
CA ASP A 79 31.03 6.12 -32.97
C ASP A 79 29.94 5.01 -32.86
N PRO A 80 30.05 4.08 -31.89
CA PRO A 80 29.10 2.98 -31.70
C PRO A 80 27.65 3.43 -31.46
N VAL A 81 27.43 4.61 -30.89
CA VAL A 81 26.09 5.17 -30.69
C VAL A 81 25.44 5.50 -32.03
N ASN A 82 26.23 6.05 -32.97
CA ASN A 82 25.78 6.36 -34.33
C ASN A 82 25.54 5.09 -35.15
N GLU A 83 26.43 4.09 -35.05
CA GLU A 83 26.23 2.80 -35.73
C GLU A 83 24.94 2.11 -35.26
N PHE A 84 24.68 2.09 -33.94
CA PHE A 84 23.46 1.53 -33.40
C PHE A 84 22.22 2.33 -33.81
N ALA A 85 22.31 3.66 -33.85
CA ALA A 85 21.24 4.52 -34.32
C ALA A 85 20.85 4.19 -35.76
N MET A 86 21.82 4.06 -36.66
CA MET A 86 21.61 3.70 -38.07
C MET A 86 20.95 2.32 -38.21
N GLN A 87 21.36 1.34 -37.41
CA GLN A 87 20.77 -0.01 -37.42
C GLN A 87 19.31 -0.03 -36.94
N MET A 88 18.97 0.80 -35.96
CA MET A 88 17.58 0.92 -35.51
C MET A 88 16.73 1.68 -36.52
N GLN A 89 17.26 2.74 -37.12
CA GLN A 89 16.57 3.51 -38.16
C GLN A 89 16.31 2.67 -39.40
N SER A 90 17.27 1.85 -39.85
CA SER A 90 17.07 0.93 -40.99
C SER A 90 16.02 -0.14 -40.71
N ALA A 91 15.77 -0.47 -39.44
CA ALA A 91 14.71 -1.36 -39.01
C ALA A 91 13.35 -0.67 -38.76
N GLY A 92 13.22 0.62 -39.09
CA GLY A 92 11.97 1.37 -39.00
C GLY A 92 11.68 2.01 -37.65
N LEU A 93 12.66 2.07 -36.72
CA LEU A 93 12.54 2.82 -35.47
C LEU A 93 12.88 4.31 -35.69
N LEU A 94 11.99 5.19 -35.24
CA LEU A 94 12.15 6.63 -35.33
C LEU A 94 12.81 7.18 -34.06
N LEU A 95 14.08 7.57 -34.20
CA LEU A 95 14.89 8.17 -33.14
C LEU A 95 14.91 9.69 -33.31
N ASN A 96 14.43 10.43 -32.31
CA ASN A 96 14.51 11.90 -32.29
C ASN A 96 15.87 12.41 -31.79
N GLU A 97 16.59 11.57 -31.07
CA GLU A 97 17.89 11.82 -30.45
C GLU A 97 18.73 10.54 -30.57
N LEU A 98 20.05 10.66 -30.38
CA LEU A 98 20.95 9.50 -30.34
C LEU A 98 20.52 8.50 -29.25
N PRO A 99 20.67 7.18 -29.49
CA PRO A 99 20.18 6.16 -28.57
C PRO A 99 20.97 6.12 -27.27
N LEU A 100 20.26 5.89 -26.17
CA LEU A 100 20.84 5.76 -24.85
C LEU A 100 21.37 4.33 -24.65
N MET A 101 22.69 4.19 -24.65
CA MET A 101 23.40 2.93 -24.42
C MET A 101 23.61 2.63 -22.92
N ASP A 102 22.53 2.66 -22.13
CA ASP A 102 22.58 2.54 -20.66
C ASP A 102 22.08 1.18 -20.11
N GLY A 103 21.96 0.19 -20.97
CA GLY A 103 21.52 -1.18 -20.66
C GLY A 103 20.02 -1.31 -20.35
N LYS A 104 19.26 -0.20 -20.40
CA LYS A 104 17.82 -0.20 -20.11
C LYS A 104 17.00 -0.22 -21.38
N VAL A 105 15.77 -0.72 -21.24
CA VAL A 105 14.79 -0.71 -22.31
C VAL A 105 14.22 0.70 -22.49
N HIS A 106 14.42 1.28 -23.66
CA HIS A 106 13.85 2.55 -24.09
C HIS A 106 12.74 2.32 -25.11
N ARG A 107 11.68 3.13 -25.03
CA ARG A 107 10.52 3.06 -25.94
C ARG A 107 10.58 4.18 -26.96
N VAL A 108 10.49 3.80 -28.23
CA VAL A 108 10.55 4.71 -29.38
C VAL A 108 9.37 4.50 -30.32
N LYS A 109 9.14 5.50 -31.16
CA LYS A 109 8.18 5.37 -32.24
C LYS A 109 8.74 4.48 -33.33
N THR A 110 7.84 3.87 -34.07
CA THR A 110 8.11 3.17 -35.32
C THR A 110 7.43 3.93 -36.46
N GLN A 111 7.82 3.66 -37.70
CA GLN A 111 7.27 4.35 -38.86
C GLN A 111 5.74 4.21 -38.97
N ASP A 112 5.16 3.08 -38.53
CA ASP A 112 3.71 2.86 -38.59
C ASP A 112 2.95 3.27 -37.30
N ASP A 113 3.62 3.88 -36.32
CA ASP A 113 2.95 4.37 -35.10
C ASP A 113 2.12 5.64 -35.39
N LYS A 114 0.85 5.65 -34.95
CA LYS A 114 -0.03 6.83 -35.03
C LYS A 114 -0.10 7.57 -33.69
N GLY A 115 -0.15 8.90 -33.74
CA GLY A 115 -0.34 9.74 -32.54
C GLY A 115 0.80 9.62 -31.52
N SER A 116 0.50 9.23 -30.27
CA SER A 116 1.48 9.10 -29.18
C SER A 116 1.96 7.66 -28.94
N GLN A 117 1.68 6.73 -29.85
CA GLN A 117 2.12 5.33 -29.75
C GLN A 117 3.66 5.23 -29.77
N LYS A 118 4.20 4.18 -29.17
CA LYS A 118 5.64 3.87 -29.11
C LYS A 118 5.84 2.36 -29.15
N SER A 119 5.65 1.76 -30.32
CA SER A 119 5.67 0.30 -30.50
C SER A 119 7.08 -0.29 -30.55
N GLY A 120 8.10 0.54 -30.80
CA GLY A 120 9.50 0.14 -30.81
C GLY A 120 10.11 0.11 -29.41
N ALA A 121 11.03 -0.83 -29.19
CA ALA A 121 11.86 -0.92 -27.99
C ALA A 121 13.31 -1.23 -28.36
N TYR A 122 14.25 -0.71 -27.58
CA TYR A 122 15.66 -1.06 -27.69
C TYR A 122 16.35 -1.04 -26.34
N ALA A 123 17.45 -1.77 -26.21
CA ALA A 123 18.43 -1.57 -25.14
C ALA A 123 19.83 -1.64 -25.73
N GLY A 124 20.61 -0.59 -25.47
CA GLY A 124 22.01 -0.51 -25.88
C GLY A 124 22.94 -0.67 -24.68
N TYR A 125 24.04 -1.37 -24.88
CA TYR A 125 25.07 -1.68 -23.90
C TYR A 125 26.37 -1.05 -24.37
N ASN A 126 26.94 -0.15 -23.58
CA ASN A 126 28.26 0.43 -23.87
C ASN A 126 29.34 -0.11 -22.94
N ASP A 127 29.03 -1.15 -22.16
CA ASP A 127 29.95 -1.83 -21.26
C ASP A 127 30.71 -2.93 -22.01
N GLY A 128 32.01 -2.72 -22.22
CA GLY A 128 32.87 -3.69 -22.88
C GLY A 128 32.95 -3.49 -24.40
N HIS A 129 32.42 -4.44 -25.17
CA HIS A 129 32.27 -4.29 -26.62
C HIS A 129 30.82 -3.86 -26.88
N PRO A 130 30.57 -2.63 -27.38
CA PRO A 130 29.24 -2.10 -27.46
C PRO A 130 28.32 -3.02 -28.25
N ALA A 131 27.16 -3.28 -27.68
CA ALA A 131 26.19 -4.23 -28.20
C ALA A 131 24.80 -3.73 -27.87
N GLY A 132 23.78 -4.35 -28.43
CA GLY A 132 22.42 -3.91 -28.22
C GLY A 132 21.42 -4.87 -28.79
N TRP A 133 20.16 -4.58 -28.54
CA TRP A 133 19.06 -5.19 -29.26
C TRP A 133 17.96 -4.17 -29.48
N TYR A 134 17.16 -4.41 -30.51
CA TYR A 134 15.98 -3.62 -30.82
C TYR A 134 14.85 -4.51 -31.34
N GLN A 135 13.61 -4.05 -31.19
CA GLN A 135 12.42 -4.81 -31.52
C GLN A 135 11.25 -3.87 -31.84
N ASP A 136 10.43 -4.25 -32.83
CA ASP A 136 9.05 -3.76 -32.96
C ASP A 136 8.11 -4.80 -32.36
N HIS A 137 7.39 -4.42 -31.30
CA HIS A 137 6.50 -5.33 -30.58
C HIS A 137 5.27 -5.78 -31.38
N ARG A 138 5.00 -5.19 -32.56
CA ARG A 138 3.89 -5.58 -33.44
C ARG A 138 4.21 -6.80 -34.29
N ASN A 139 5.50 -7.04 -34.56
CA ASN A 139 5.92 -8.08 -35.49
C ASN A 139 6.04 -9.46 -34.83
N HIS A 140 5.67 -9.62 -33.55
CA HIS A 140 5.77 -10.85 -32.75
C HIS A 140 7.10 -11.63 -32.91
N SER A 141 8.17 -10.96 -33.34
CA SER A 141 9.47 -11.55 -33.65
C SER A 141 10.42 -11.38 -32.48
N GLU A 142 11.41 -12.26 -32.39
CA GLU A 142 12.47 -12.12 -31.38
C GLU A 142 13.24 -10.80 -31.57
N PRO A 143 13.74 -10.19 -30.47
CA PRO A 143 14.57 -9.00 -30.55
C PRO A 143 15.80 -9.20 -31.45
N LYS A 144 16.02 -8.28 -32.39
CA LYS A 144 17.22 -8.28 -33.24
C LYS A 144 18.42 -7.79 -32.44
N LYS A 145 19.52 -8.54 -32.47
CA LYS A 145 20.76 -8.22 -31.75
C LYS A 145 21.73 -7.46 -32.66
N TRP A 146 22.48 -6.52 -32.08
CA TRP A 146 23.53 -5.74 -32.73
C TRP A 146 24.80 -5.78 -31.87
N ILE A 147 25.95 -5.78 -32.52
CA ILE A 147 27.29 -5.70 -31.91
C ILE A 147 28.10 -4.71 -32.76
N ALA A 148 28.82 -3.79 -32.12
CA ALA A 148 29.58 -2.74 -32.80
C ALA A 148 30.72 -3.29 -33.66
N SER A 149 30.99 -2.64 -34.78
CA SER A 149 31.90 -3.19 -35.80
C SER A 149 33.40 -2.95 -35.53
N PHE A 150 33.81 -2.25 -34.46
CA PHE A 150 35.21 -1.86 -34.21
C PHE A 150 36.02 -2.87 -33.37
N LYS A 151 37.35 -2.95 -33.57
CA LYS A 151 38.25 -3.85 -32.82
C LYS A 151 38.84 -3.20 -31.55
N GLN A 152 38.68 -3.94 -30.44
CA GLN A 152 39.32 -3.88 -29.11
C GLN A 152 39.65 -2.49 -28.50
N SER A 153 38.71 -1.95 -27.73
CA SER A 153 38.91 -0.78 -26.88
C SER A 153 39.91 -1.02 -25.74
N ASP A 154 40.80 -0.04 -25.55
CA ASP A 154 41.74 0.10 -24.44
C ASP A 154 41.08 -0.26 -23.08
N PRO A 155 41.67 -1.18 -22.27
CA PRO A 155 41.18 -1.52 -20.94
C PRO A 155 40.96 -0.31 -20.01
N PHE A 156 41.78 0.73 -20.14
CA PHE A 156 41.62 1.94 -19.34
C PHE A 156 40.42 2.77 -19.81
N ALA A 157 40.23 2.94 -21.12
CA ALA A 157 39.02 3.56 -21.69
C ALA A 157 37.72 2.86 -21.22
N LYS A 158 37.70 1.52 -21.15
CA LYS A 158 36.55 0.77 -20.59
C LYS A 158 36.28 1.11 -19.13
N LEU A 159 37.35 1.20 -18.32
CA LEU A 159 37.24 1.55 -16.90
C LEU A 159 36.68 2.98 -16.70
N GLN A 160 37.11 3.93 -17.54
CA GLN A 160 36.63 5.31 -17.56
C GLN A 160 35.12 5.38 -17.84
N ILE A 161 34.66 4.69 -18.90
CA ILE A 161 33.25 4.61 -19.28
C ILE A 161 32.43 3.96 -18.14
N LYS A 162 32.92 2.87 -17.56
CA LYS A 162 32.27 2.16 -16.46
C LYS A 162 32.07 3.04 -15.23
N ALA A 163 33.10 3.77 -14.82
CA ALA A 163 33.03 4.71 -13.70
C ALA A 163 32.03 5.85 -13.98
N GLN A 164 32.02 6.41 -15.20
CA GLN A 164 31.07 7.45 -15.61
C GLN A 164 29.61 6.95 -15.59
N LEU A 165 29.34 5.76 -16.12
CA LEU A 165 28.01 5.16 -16.10
C LEU A 165 27.53 4.92 -14.66
N ALA A 166 28.38 4.38 -13.79
CA ALA A 166 28.08 4.18 -12.37
C ALA A 166 27.76 5.51 -11.65
N ASN A 167 28.49 6.59 -11.97
CA ASN A 167 28.20 7.92 -11.45
C ASN A 167 26.86 8.48 -11.94
N ARG A 168 26.55 8.37 -13.24
CA ARG A 168 25.26 8.81 -13.80
C ARG A 168 24.10 8.01 -13.20
N GLU A 169 24.25 6.71 -13.01
CA GLU A 169 23.27 5.87 -12.32
C GLU A 169 23.05 6.34 -10.89
N TYR A 170 24.12 6.55 -10.12
CA TYR A 170 24.05 7.01 -8.75
C TYR A 170 23.35 8.38 -8.65
N GLN A 171 23.74 9.34 -9.50
CA GLN A 171 23.08 10.65 -9.59
C GLN A 171 21.59 10.55 -9.93
N ARG A 172 21.22 9.71 -10.91
CA ARG A 172 19.80 9.47 -11.27
C ARG A 172 19.02 8.89 -10.10
N GLN A 173 19.56 7.89 -9.41
CA GLN A 173 18.93 7.27 -8.23
C GLN A 173 18.75 8.28 -7.11
N GLN A 174 19.76 9.12 -6.85
CA GLN A 174 19.68 10.18 -5.86
C GLN A 174 18.65 11.25 -6.21
N ALA A 175 18.64 11.73 -7.46
CA ALA A 175 17.66 12.71 -7.92
C ALA A 175 16.24 12.15 -7.81
N GLN A 176 16.05 10.87 -8.16
CA GLN A 176 14.77 10.17 -7.99
C GLN A 176 14.39 10.04 -6.51
N SER A 177 15.33 9.68 -5.63
CA SER A 177 15.11 9.61 -4.18
C SER A 177 14.73 10.98 -3.60
N LYS A 178 15.46 12.05 -3.92
CA LYS A 178 15.15 13.43 -3.52
C LYS A 178 13.74 13.84 -3.97
N LYS A 179 13.35 13.51 -5.21
CA LYS A 179 11.97 13.72 -5.72
C LYS A 179 10.93 12.92 -4.93
N HIS A 180 11.16 11.63 -4.68
CA HIS A 180 10.25 10.80 -3.90
C HIS A 180 10.10 11.32 -2.46
N GLN A 181 11.18 11.73 -1.81
CA GLN A 181 11.16 12.33 -0.47
C GLN A 181 10.36 13.65 -0.45
N HIS A 182 10.57 14.51 -1.45
CA HIS A 182 9.78 15.74 -1.59
C HIS A 182 8.27 15.42 -1.72
N HIS A 183 7.91 14.44 -2.56
CA HIS A 183 6.52 14.01 -2.72
C HIS A 183 5.94 13.37 -1.44
N ALA A 184 6.70 12.52 -0.75
CA ALA A 184 6.30 11.89 0.50
C ALA A 184 5.99 12.94 1.58
N LYS A 185 6.85 13.95 1.74
CA LYS A 185 6.62 15.08 2.66
C LYS A 185 5.32 15.81 2.32
N ARG A 186 5.09 16.13 1.05
CA ARG A 186 3.87 16.82 0.60
C ARG A 186 2.61 15.96 0.79
N CYS A 187 2.68 14.66 0.48
CA CYS A 187 1.58 13.72 0.69
C CYS A 187 1.24 13.58 2.18
N SER A 188 2.25 13.46 3.04
CA SER A 188 2.07 13.42 4.49
C SER A 188 1.37 14.68 5.03
N GLN A 189 1.83 15.87 4.62
CA GLN A 189 1.23 17.14 5.02
C GLN A 189 -0.23 17.26 4.58
N VAL A 190 -0.53 16.88 3.33
CA VAL A 190 -1.91 16.87 2.83
C VAL A 190 -2.76 15.91 3.64
N PHE A 191 -2.30 14.67 3.82
CA PHE A 191 -3.05 13.62 4.51
C PHE A 191 -3.42 14.00 5.94
N GLN A 192 -2.49 14.60 6.70
CA GLN A 192 -2.72 15.05 8.08
C GLN A 192 -3.85 16.08 8.24
N LEU A 193 -4.23 16.77 7.16
CA LEU A 193 -5.27 17.80 7.16
C LEU A 193 -6.61 17.28 6.65
N LEU A 194 -6.68 16.07 6.11
CA LEU A 194 -7.90 15.54 5.53
C LEU A 194 -8.84 14.99 6.61
N PRO A 195 -10.15 15.26 6.52
CA PRO A 195 -11.14 14.60 7.36
C PRO A 195 -11.29 13.13 6.98
N ILE A 196 -11.75 12.32 7.94
CA ILE A 196 -12.22 10.95 7.68
C ILE A 196 -13.31 10.98 6.61
N ALA A 197 -13.32 9.97 5.74
CA ALA A 197 -14.30 9.87 4.68
C ALA A 197 -15.73 9.71 5.20
N ASN A 198 -16.69 10.32 4.51
CA ASN A 198 -18.09 10.04 4.76
C ASN A 198 -18.45 8.63 4.25
N ALA A 199 -19.10 7.83 5.09
CA ALA A 199 -19.64 6.51 4.73
C ALA A 199 -20.63 6.57 3.56
N ASP A 200 -21.29 7.73 3.36
CA ASP A 200 -22.20 7.95 2.24
C ASP A 200 -21.52 8.19 0.89
N HIS A 201 -20.18 8.10 0.81
CA HIS A 201 -19.47 8.32 -0.44
C HIS A 201 -19.97 7.37 -1.57
N PRO A 202 -20.28 7.87 -2.79
CA PRO A 202 -20.94 7.06 -3.83
C PRO A 202 -20.22 5.77 -4.22
N TYR A 203 -18.89 5.79 -4.26
CA TYR A 203 -18.10 4.58 -4.50
C TYR A 203 -18.25 3.53 -3.39
N LEU A 204 -18.30 3.96 -2.12
CA LEU A 204 -18.42 3.04 -0.98
C LEU A 204 -19.80 2.39 -0.99
N LYS A 205 -20.88 3.16 -1.21
CA LYS A 205 -22.22 2.60 -1.37
C LYS A 205 -22.30 1.61 -2.51
N ARG A 206 -21.76 1.95 -3.68
CA ARG A 206 -21.77 1.06 -4.86
C ARG A 206 -21.00 -0.23 -4.62
N LYS A 207 -19.89 -0.17 -3.91
CA LYS A 207 -19.05 -1.34 -3.58
C LYS A 207 -19.44 -2.02 -2.27
N LEU A 208 -20.45 -1.54 -1.55
CA LEU A 208 -20.81 -1.97 -0.19
C LEU A 208 -19.61 -2.04 0.77
N ALA A 209 -18.63 -1.15 0.59
CA ALA A 209 -17.40 -1.15 1.37
C ALA A 209 -17.48 -0.14 2.53
N LYS A 210 -17.06 -0.54 3.73
CA LYS A 210 -16.99 0.35 4.91
C LYS A 210 -15.85 1.35 4.82
N VAL A 211 -15.95 2.44 5.60
CA VAL A 211 -14.83 3.35 5.87
C VAL A 211 -14.01 2.78 7.02
N PHE A 212 -12.74 2.49 6.77
CA PHE A 212 -11.78 2.07 7.79
C PHE A 212 -10.95 3.26 8.31
N PRO A 213 -10.25 3.12 9.45
CA PRO A 213 -9.32 4.13 9.94
C PRO A 213 -8.37 4.62 8.83
N ASP A 214 -7.99 5.89 8.88
CA ASP A 214 -7.09 6.54 7.90
C ASP A 214 -7.60 6.65 6.46
N VAL A 215 -8.84 6.23 6.18
CA VAL A 215 -9.51 6.49 4.92
C VAL A 215 -10.17 7.87 5.00
N CYS A 216 -9.64 8.79 4.20
CA CYS A 216 -10.02 10.20 4.24
C CYS A 216 -10.85 10.60 3.01
N GLN A 217 -11.37 11.83 3.02
CA GLN A 217 -12.01 12.44 1.86
C GLN A 217 -11.49 13.86 1.66
N ASP A 218 -11.22 14.24 0.40
CA ASP A 218 -10.79 15.60 0.07
C ASP A 218 -11.96 16.55 -0.18
N LYS A 219 -11.64 17.84 -0.35
CA LYS A 219 -12.64 18.89 -0.57
C LYS A 219 -13.44 18.72 -1.88
N GLN A 220 -12.93 17.93 -2.82
CA GLN A 220 -13.62 17.58 -4.06
C GLN A 220 -14.50 16.33 -3.89
N GLY A 221 -14.64 15.84 -2.66
CA GLY A 221 -15.46 14.69 -2.34
C GLY A 221 -14.82 13.36 -2.73
N ARG A 222 -13.55 13.31 -3.14
CA ARG A 222 -12.87 12.05 -3.51
C ARG A 222 -12.36 11.35 -2.26
N LEU A 223 -12.48 10.03 -2.18
CA LEU A 223 -11.78 9.26 -1.17
C LEU A 223 -10.28 9.41 -1.36
N VAL A 224 -9.55 9.44 -0.26
CA VAL A 224 -8.10 9.51 -0.22
C VAL A 224 -7.58 8.42 0.70
N ILE A 225 -6.79 7.52 0.11
CA ILE A 225 -6.17 6.39 0.80
C ILE A 225 -4.66 6.62 0.84
N PRO A 226 -4.04 6.67 2.03
CA PRO A 226 -2.59 6.84 2.18
C PRO A 226 -1.85 5.56 1.81
N LEU A 227 -0.80 5.69 1.01
CA LEU A 227 0.15 4.59 0.77
C LEU A 227 1.38 4.82 1.62
N MET A 228 1.67 3.85 2.48
CA MET A 228 2.66 3.92 3.54
C MET A 228 3.79 2.91 3.33
N ASP A 229 4.89 3.12 4.04
CA ASP A 229 5.94 2.12 4.23
C ASP A 229 5.69 1.29 5.51
N GLU A 230 6.57 0.32 5.77
CA GLU A 230 6.59 -0.53 6.97
C GLU A 230 6.74 0.24 8.29
N ASN A 231 7.12 1.53 8.22
CA ASN A 231 7.24 2.44 9.36
C ASN A 231 6.03 3.38 9.47
N HIS A 232 4.94 3.11 8.74
CA HIS A 232 3.71 3.92 8.69
C HIS A 232 3.92 5.37 8.20
N ARG A 233 4.98 5.63 7.42
CA ARG A 233 5.19 6.94 6.79
C ARG A 233 4.48 7.02 5.46
N VAL A 234 3.75 8.11 5.21
CA VAL A 234 3.00 8.30 3.95
C VAL A 234 3.93 8.73 2.82
N HIS A 235 3.98 7.94 1.75
CA HIS A 235 4.79 8.19 0.55
C HIS A 235 3.97 8.61 -0.66
N SER A 236 2.69 8.20 -0.71
CA SER A 236 1.78 8.55 -1.79
C SER A 236 0.33 8.55 -1.32
N LEU A 237 -0.57 9.02 -2.18
CA LEU A 237 -2.02 9.05 -1.95
C LEU A 237 -2.72 8.49 -3.18
N GLN A 238 -3.57 7.48 -2.98
CA GLN A 238 -4.55 7.06 -3.97
C GLN A 238 -5.83 7.86 -3.76
N ARG A 239 -6.42 8.36 -4.85
CA ARG A 239 -7.72 9.02 -4.86
C ARG A 239 -8.73 8.17 -5.60
N ILE A 240 -9.92 8.00 -5.02
CA ILE A 240 -11.04 7.31 -5.66
C ILE A 240 -12.19 8.29 -5.82
N TYR A 241 -12.63 8.47 -7.06
CA TYR A 241 -13.72 9.37 -7.44
C TYR A 241 -15.09 8.70 -7.20
N ALA A 242 -16.16 9.48 -7.22
CA ALA A 242 -17.53 8.96 -7.08
C ALA A 242 -17.86 7.87 -8.13
N ASN A 243 -17.41 8.06 -9.38
CA ASN A 243 -17.56 7.08 -10.47
C ASN A 243 -16.65 5.85 -10.31
N GLY A 244 -15.76 5.82 -9.32
CA GLY A 244 -14.84 4.71 -9.05
C GLY A 244 -13.53 4.78 -9.82
N PHE A 245 -13.30 5.84 -10.62
CA PHE A 245 -11.99 6.09 -11.20
C PHE A 245 -10.96 6.24 -10.08
N LYS A 246 -9.83 5.54 -10.21
CA LYS A 246 -8.74 5.54 -9.23
C LYS A 246 -7.54 6.25 -9.83
N SER A 247 -6.96 7.16 -9.09
CA SER A 247 -5.76 7.89 -9.51
C SER A 247 -4.71 7.90 -8.42
N LEU A 248 -3.44 7.91 -8.80
CA LEU A 248 -2.33 8.07 -7.88
C LEU A 248 -1.71 9.45 -8.05
N LYS A 249 -1.10 9.97 -6.97
CA LYS A 249 -0.35 11.23 -7.07
C LYS A 249 0.84 11.06 -8.04
N LYS A 250 0.82 11.80 -9.15
CA LYS A 250 1.92 11.82 -10.13
C LYS A 250 3.25 12.15 -9.45
N GLY A 251 4.27 11.35 -9.71
CA GLY A 251 5.62 11.49 -9.15
C GLY A 251 5.82 10.91 -7.74
N ALA A 252 4.76 10.52 -7.04
CA ALA A 252 4.85 9.90 -5.73
C ALA A 252 5.12 8.39 -5.82
N ALA A 253 5.81 7.83 -4.83
CA ALA A 253 6.22 6.43 -4.84
C ALA A 253 5.02 5.50 -4.54
N LYS A 254 4.56 4.76 -5.56
CA LYS A 254 3.60 3.65 -5.41
C LYS A 254 4.31 2.35 -5.04
N THR A 255 5.40 2.08 -5.74
CA THR A 255 6.10 0.80 -5.71
C THR A 255 6.60 0.47 -4.30
N GLY A 256 6.20 -0.70 -3.78
CA GLY A 256 6.57 -1.17 -2.45
C GLY A 256 5.91 -0.39 -1.30
N HIS A 257 4.87 0.41 -1.57
CA HIS A 257 4.07 1.08 -0.55
C HIS A 257 2.63 0.55 -0.59
N PHE A 258 1.97 0.54 0.55
CA PHE A 258 0.71 -0.18 0.76
C PHE A 258 -0.19 0.55 1.76
N PHE A 259 -1.41 0.07 1.93
CA PHE A 259 -2.30 0.54 2.98
C PHE A 259 -2.80 -0.63 3.80
N VAL A 260 -2.85 -0.51 5.13
CA VAL A 260 -3.42 -1.56 6.00
C VAL A 260 -4.86 -1.21 6.27
N VAL A 261 -5.77 -1.98 5.69
CA VAL A 261 -7.21 -1.84 5.92
C VAL A 261 -7.57 -2.66 7.15
N GLY A 262 -8.18 -2.03 8.15
CA GLY A 262 -8.66 -2.70 9.36
C GLY A 262 -8.44 -1.89 10.62
N TYR A 263 -8.83 -2.48 11.75
CA TYR A 263 -8.73 -1.82 13.06
C TYR A 263 -7.47 -2.23 13.84
N LYS A 264 -6.86 -3.36 13.49
CA LYS A 264 -5.70 -3.91 14.18
C LYS A 264 -4.42 -3.62 13.39
N PRO A 265 -3.31 -3.24 14.04
CA PRO A 265 -2.01 -3.19 13.35
C PRO A 265 -1.56 -4.60 12.95
N LEU A 266 -0.60 -4.69 12.04
CA LEU A 266 0.05 -5.97 11.72
C LEU A 266 0.94 -6.40 12.89
N THR A 267 0.87 -7.69 13.24
CA THR A 267 1.62 -8.28 14.37
C THR A 267 2.48 -9.42 13.86
N ASN A 268 3.76 -9.44 14.24
CA ASN A 268 4.67 -10.52 13.85
C ASN A 268 4.20 -11.85 14.46
N GLY A 269 4.12 -12.90 13.65
CA GLY A 269 3.59 -14.21 14.05
C GLY A 269 2.09 -14.39 13.78
N GLU A 270 1.34 -13.33 13.46
CA GLU A 270 -0.03 -13.45 12.94
C GLU A 270 -0.03 -13.48 11.41
N PRO A 271 -0.97 -14.19 10.75
CA PRO A 271 -1.09 -14.16 9.30
C PRO A 271 -1.34 -12.75 8.76
N ILE A 272 -0.60 -12.40 7.71
CA ILE A 272 -0.79 -11.15 6.96
C ILE A 272 -1.54 -11.48 5.68
N LEU A 273 -2.72 -10.89 5.54
CA LEU A 273 -3.56 -11.02 4.35
C LEU A 273 -3.28 -9.87 3.39
N TYR A 274 -3.31 -10.14 2.09
CA TYR A 274 -3.07 -9.15 1.03
C TYR A 274 -4.22 -9.13 0.04
N ALA A 275 -4.57 -7.94 -0.45
CA ALA A 275 -5.52 -7.76 -1.56
C ALA A 275 -5.06 -6.61 -2.47
N GLU A 276 -5.59 -6.54 -3.70
CA GLU A 276 -5.23 -5.46 -4.64
C GLU A 276 -5.91 -4.14 -4.27
N GLY A 277 -7.24 -4.13 -4.25
CA GLY A 277 -8.07 -2.95 -4.11
C GLY A 277 -8.59 -2.70 -2.69
N TYR A 278 -8.99 -1.45 -2.44
CA TYR A 278 -9.60 -1.06 -1.17
C TYR A 278 -10.90 -1.78 -0.88
N ALA A 279 -11.80 -1.89 -1.87
CA ALA A 279 -13.11 -2.53 -1.68
C ALA A 279 -12.94 -4.00 -1.32
N THR A 280 -12.11 -4.73 -2.08
CA THR A 280 -11.72 -6.12 -1.80
C THR A 280 -11.18 -6.27 -0.39
N ALA A 281 -10.16 -5.47 -0.02
CA ALA A 281 -9.59 -5.49 1.32
C ALA A 281 -10.63 -5.19 2.42
N ALA A 282 -11.47 -4.17 2.22
CA ALA A 282 -12.52 -3.79 3.16
C ALA A 282 -13.53 -4.91 3.40
N SER A 283 -13.99 -5.58 2.34
CA SER A 283 -14.93 -6.70 2.40
C SER A 283 -14.32 -7.92 3.10
N ILE A 284 -13.03 -8.19 2.88
CA ILE A 284 -12.30 -9.26 3.59
C ILE A 284 -12.16 -8.94 5.08
N VAL A 285 -11.84 -7.70 5.44
CA VAL A 285 -11.76 -7.27 6.86
C VAL A 285 -13.12 -7.40 7.52
N GLU A 286 -14.19 -7.00 6.84
CA GLU A 286 -15.55 -7.12 7.35
C GLU A 286 -15.95 -8.58 7.55
N ALA A 287 -15.53 -9.47 6.66
CA ALA A 287 -15.75 -10.92 6.75
C ALA A 287 -14.97 -11.56 7.90
N THR A 288 -13.65 -11.35 7.95
CA THR A 288 -12.73 -12.12 8.80
C THR A 288 -12.37 -11.42 10.11
N GLY A 289 -12.59 -10.11 10.22
CA GLY A 289 -12.09 -9.29 11.32
C GLY A 289 -10.56 -9.11 11.34
N ARG A 290 -9.85 -9.61 10.33
CA ARG A 290 -8.39 -9.50 10.19
C ARG A 290 -8.02 -8.30 9.34
N SER A 291 -6.92 -7.64 9.68
CA SER A 291 -6.40 -6.55 8.86
C SER A 291 -5.80 -7.06 7.56
N VAL A 292 -6.03 -6.32 6.48
CA VAL A 292 -5.63 -6.69 5.12
C VAL A 292 -4.74 -5.61 4.52
N VAL A 293 -3.62 -6.02 3.96
CA VAL A 293 -2.69 -5.16 3.24
C VAL A 293 -3.19 -4.95 1.81
N MET A 294 -3.73 -3.76 1.55
CA MET A 294 -4.06 -3.29 0.22
C MET A 294 -2.79 -2.91 -0.55
N THR A 295 -2.61 -3.48 -1.73
CA THR A 295 -1.39 -3.36 -2.54
C THR A 295 -1.53 -2.45 -3.77
N VAL A 296 -2.72 -1.87 -4.00
CA VAL A 296 -3.09 -0.98 -5.11
C VAL A 296 -3.30 -1.70 -6.45
N ASP A 297 -2.41 -2.62 -6.81
CA ASP A 297 -2.48 -3.46 -8.00
C ASP A 297 -1.61 -4.73 -7.87
N ALA A 298 -1.96 -5.77 -8.64
CA ALA A 298 -1.25 -7.05 -8.72
C ALA A 298 0.27 -6.91 -8.82
N GLY A 299 0.75 -5.98 -9.67
CA GLY A 299 2.18 -5.81 -9.94
C GLY A 299 2.98 -5.26 -8.76
N ASN A 300 2.32 -4.62 -7.80
CA ASN A 300 2.94 -4.09 -6.59
C ASN A 300 2.96 -5.11 -5.44
N MET A 301 2.07 -6.11 -5.47
CA MET A 301 1.91 -7.10 -4.40
C MET A 301 3.21 -7.85 -4.05
N PRO A 302 3.99 -8.42 -5.00
CA PRO A 302 5.28 -9.07 -4.69
C PRO A 302 6.29 -8.14 -3.99
N LYS A 303 6.29 -6.85 -4.33
CA LYS A 303 7.25 -5.87 -3.78
C LYS A 303 6.89 -5.48 -2.34
N VAL A 304 5.60 -5.36 -2.06
CA VAL A 304 5.07 -5.14 -0.71
C VAL A 304 5.29 -6.40 0.15
N ALA A 305 5.03 -7.57 -0.43
CA ALA A 305 5.23 -8.87 0.22
C ALA A 305 6.68 -9.04 0.71
N ALA A 306 7.67 -8.80 -0.15
CA ALA A 306 9.08 -8.91 0.21
C ALA A 306 9.47 -8.00 1.39
N LYS A 307 9.01 -6.74 1.39
CA LYS A 307 9.25 -5.81 2.51
C LYS A 307 8.61 -6.27 3.81
N LEU A 308 7.35 -6.70 3.74
CA LEU A 308 6.63 -7.14 4.93
C LEU A 308 7.14 -8.47 5.46
N LYS A 309 7.61 -9.40 4.62
CA LYS A 309 8.29 -10.62 5.09
C LYS A 309 9.57 -10.30 5.85
N ALA A 310 10.35 -9.31 5.40
CA ALA A 310 11.53 -8.85 6.13
C ALA A 310 11.17 -8.18 7.48
N THR A 311 10.03 -7.48 7.54
CA THR A 311 9.58 -6.78 8.77
C THR A 311 8.90 -7.73 9.76
N TYR A 312 8.16 -8.73 9.26
CA TYR A 312 7.36 -9.69 10.02
C TYR A 312 7.79 -11.13 9.66
N PRO A 313 9.03 -11.54 10.00
CA PRO A 313 9.60 -12.80 9.52
C PRO A 313 8.86 -14.05 10.01
N GLN A 314 8.18 -13.97 11.16
CA GLN A 314 7.44 -15.08 11.76
C GLN A 314 5.99 -15.18 11.25
N SER A 315 5.51 -14.16 10.53
CA SER A 315 4.17 -14.17 9.98
C SER A 315 4.06 -15.08 8.77
N GLY A 316 2.94 -15.81 8.70
CA GLY A 316 2.45 -16.40 7.46
C GLY A 316 1.89 -15.34 6.52
N HIS A 317 2.03 -15.52 5.22
CA HIS A 317 1.54 -14.56 4.23
C HIS A 317 0.47 -15.23 3.35
N LEU A 318 -0.71 -14.62 3.24
CA LEU A 318 -1.82 -15.09 2.40
C LEU A 318 -2.22 -14.03 1.37
N PHE A 319 -2.02 -14.34 0.09
CA PHE A 319 -2.32 -13.44 -1.02
C PHE A 319 -3.69 -13.75 -1.61
N LEU A 320 -4.64 -12.82 -1.43
CA LEU A 320 -6.00 -12.95 -1.95
C LEU A 320 -6.03 -12.30 -3.33
N ALA A 321 -6.08 -13.15 -4.36
CA ALA A 321 -5.96 -12.77 -5.77
C ALA A 321 -7.33 -12.41 -6.36
N ASP A 322 -7.32 -11.43 -7.27
CA ASP A 322 -8.43 -11.21 -8.20
C ASP A 322 -8.35 -12.27 -9.31
N ASP A 323 -9.48 -12.85 -9.69
CA ASP A 323 -9.58 -13.85 -10.75
C ASP A 323 -9.83 -13.18 -12.11
N ASP A 324 -8.75 -12.83 -12.80
CA ASP A 324 -8.76 -12.16 -14.10
C ASP A 324 -9.03 -13.15 -15.28
N TYR A 325 -9.90 -14.16 -15.10
CA TYR A 325 -10.11 -15.25 -16.07
C TYR A 325 -10.56 -14.80 -17.48
N LYS A 326 -11.09 -13.58 -17.63
CA LYS A 326 -11.46 -13.01 -18.93
C LYS A 326 -10.27 -12.50 -19.74
N ASN A 327 -9.12 -12.30 -19.10
CA ASN A 327 -7.91 -11.85 -19.76
C ASN A 327 -7.08 -13.04 -20.26
N ALA A 328 -6.32 -12.87 -21.34
CA ALA A 328 -5.41 -13.91 -21.84
C ALA A 328 -4.37 -14.36 -20.79
N VAL A 329 -4.03 -13.47 -19.87
CA VAL A 329 -3.16 -13.74 -18.73
C VAL A 329 -3.88 -13.34 -17.45
N ASN A 330 -4.06 -14.29 -16.54
CA ASN A 330 -4.65 -14.05 -15.22
C ASN A 330 -3.62 -13.40 -14.28
N LYS A 331 -3.39 -12.10 -14.49
CA LYS A 331 -2.31 -11.35 -13.86
C LYS A 331 -2.46 -11.29 -12.34
N GLY A 332 -3.67 -11.14 -11.80
CA GLY A 332 -3.94 -11.18 -10.37
C GLY A 332 -3.41 -12.47 -9.73
N VAL A 333 -3.82 -13.62 -10.26
CA VAL A 333 -3.38 -14.95 -9.79
C VAL A 333 -1.88 -15.16 -9.98
N GLU A 334 -1.31 -14.80 -11.13
CA GLU A 334 0.14 -14.94 -11.36
C GLU A 334 0.97 -14.14 -10.36
N LYS A 335 0.56 -12.91 -10.04
CA LYS A 335 1.29 -12.07 -9.08
C LYS A 335 1.08 -12.51 -7.65
N ALA A 336 -0.08 -13.03 -7.29
CA ALA A 336 -0.30 -13.66 -6.00
C ALA A 336 0.57 -14.91 -5.82
N LYS A 337 0.67 -15.78 -6.84
CA LYS A 337 1.58 -16.93 -6.86
C LYS A 337 3.05 -16.49 -6.73
N GLN A 338 3.45 -15.47 -7.50
CA GLN A 338 4.80 -14.91 -7.40
C GLN A 338 5.10 -14.42 -5.97
N ALA A 339 4.16 -13.68 -5.35
CA ALA A 339 4.32 -13.18 -3.99
C ALA A 339 4.36 -14.32 -2.96
N ALA A 340 3.49 -15.33 -3.09
CA ALA A 340 3.47 -16.52 -2.25
C ALA A 340 4.82 -17.25 -2.29
N ASN A 341 5.37 -17.48 -3.48
CA ASN A 341 6.68 -18.12 -3.63
C ASN A 341 7.80 -17.30 -2.97
N LEU A 342 7.80 -15.96 -3.13
CA LEU A 342 8.80 -15.07 -2.55
C LEU A 342 8.80 -15.08 -1.02
N THR A 343 7.63 -15.26 -0.39
CA THR A 343 7.50 -15.22 1.08
C THR A 343 7.37 -16.58 1.74
N GLN A 344 7.41 -17.67 0.95
CA GLN A 344 7.01 -19.02 1.38
C GLN A 344 5.60 -19.01 2.00
N GLY A 345 4.70 -18.24 1.39
CA GLY A 345 3.31 -18.07 1.80
C GLY A 345 2.34 -18.86 0.93
N PHE A 346 1.07 -18.52 1.06
CA PHE A 346 -0.04 -19.13 0.32
C PHE A 346 -0.81 -18.08 -0.47
N TRP A 347 -1.61 -18.52 -1.42
CA TRP A 347 -2.51 -17.66 -2.18
C TRP A 347 -3.87 -18.34 -2.31
N LEU A 348 -4.90 -17.51 -2.46
CA LEU A 348 -6.28 -17.96 -2.63
C LEU A 348 -7.00 -16.99 -3.56
N MET A 349 -7.83 -17.51 -4.44
CA MET A 349 -8.77 -16.73 -5.26
C MET A 349 -10.21 -17.05 -4.83
N PRO A 350 -11.16 -16.14 -5.04
CA PRO A 350 -12.56 -16.40 -4.71
C PRO A 350 -13.08 -17.58 -5.54
N ARG A 351 -13.87 -18.46 -4.92
CA ARG A 351 -14.62 -19.50 -5.62
C ARG A 351 -16.04 -19.01 -5.87
N PHE A 352 -16.42 -18.95 -7.15
CA PHE A 352 -17.72 -18.54 -7.62
C PHE A 352 -18.54 -19.74 -8.12
N ILE A 353 -19.86 -19.67 -8.00
CA ILE A 353 -20.77 -20.58 -8.72
C ILE A 353 -20.89 -20.15 -10.19
N ARG A 354 -21.38 -21.04 -11.05
CA ARG A 354 -21.48 -20.82 -12.50
C ARG A 354 -22.13 -19.49 -12.86
N ASP A 355 -23.29 -19.20 -12.29
CA ASP A 355 -24.04 -17.97 -12.57
C ASP A 355 -23.22 -16.71 -12.26
N GLN A 356 -22.41 -16.72 -11.20
CA GLN A 356 -21.56 -15.59 -10.82
C GLN A 356 -20.41 -15.38 -11.81
N ILE A 357 -19.83 -16.47 -12.32
CA ILE A 357 -18.79 -16.43 -13.37
C ILE A 357 -19.41 -15.88 -14.66
N GLU A 358 -20.62 -16.29 -15.01
CA GLU A 358 -21.32 -15.78 -16.19
C GLU A 358 -21.63 -14.27 -16.07
N HIS A 359 -21.90 -13.78 -14.84
CA HIS A 359 -22.06 -12.35 -14.54
C HIS A 359 -20.74 -11.58 -14.41
N GLY A 360 -19.59 -12.22 -14.60
CA GLY A 360 -18.31 -11.52 -14.64
C GLY A 360 -17.67 -11.20 -13.30
N MET A 361 -18.03 -11.92 -12.23
CA MET A 361 -17.45 -11.69 -10.89
C MET A 361 -16.02 -12.19 -10.82
N THR A 362 -15.12 -11.41 -10.22
CA THR A 362 -13.67 -11.67 -10.27
C THR A 362 -13.00 -11.59 -8.91
N ASP A 363 -13.49 -10.75 -8.00
CA ASP A 363 -12.82 -10.48 -6.73
C ASP A 363 -13.66 -10.89 -5.49
N PHE A 364 -13.02 -10.91 -4.32
CA PHE A 364 -13.71 -11.21 -3.05
C PHE A 364 -14.77 -10.16 -2.67
N ASN A 365 -14.73 -8.96 -3.23
CA ASN A 365 -15.78 -7.98 -3.03
C ASN A 365 -17.03 -8.35 -3.84
N ASP A 366 -16.89 -8.83 -5.07
CA ASP A 366 -18.00 -9.35 -5.88
C ASP A 366 -18.63 -10.57 -5.19
N LEU A 367 -17.81 -11.45 -4.62
CA LEU A 367 -18.30 -12.58 -3.81
C LEU A 367 -19.04 -12.11 -2.54
N PHE A 368 -18.52 -11.08 -1.86
CA PHE A 368 -19.17 -10.48 -0.70
C PHE A 368 -20.53 -9.88 -1.07
N MET A 369 -20.61 -9.16 -2.19
CA MET A 369 -21.84 -8.51 -2.64
C MET A 369 -22.92 -9.52 -3.08
N SER A 370 -22.51 -10.65 -3.66
CA SER A 370 -23.44 -11.65 -4.21
C SER A 370 -23.81 -12.78 -3.24
N SER A 371 -22.87 -13.23 -2.41
CA SER A 371 -23.05 -14.37 -1.49
C SER A 371 -22.93 -14.00 0.00
N GLY A 372 -22.71 -12.72 0.30
CA GLY A 372 -22.66 -12.21 1.66
C GLY A 372 -21.36 -12.49 2.41
N LYS A 373 -21.30 -11.93 3.62
CA LYS A 373 -20.13 -11.97 4.51
C LYS A 373 -19.69 -13.40 4.86
N SER A 374 -20.62 -14.26 5.23
CA SER A 374 -20.34 -15.62 5.72
C SER A 374 -19.63 -16.49 4.69
N THR A 375 -19.96 -16.34 3.40
CA THR A 375 -19.32 -17.08 2.31
C THR A 375 -17.85 -16.69 2.16
N VAL A 376 -17.56 -15.39 2.22
CA VAL A 376 -16.17 -14.88 2.16
C VAL A 376 -15.38 -15.34 3.38
N GLU A 377 -15.97 -15.21 4.57
CA GLU A 377 -15.36 -15.64 5.83
C GLU A 377 -15.02 -17.13 5.79
N MET A 378 -15.97 -17.99 5.39
CA MET A 378 -15.76 -19.43 5.25
C MET A 378 -14.60 -19.75 4.31
N GLN A 379 -14.60 -19.20 3.08
CA GLN A 379 -13.56 -19.52 2.10
C GLN A 379 -12.15 -19.14 2.60
N ILE A 380 -12.02 -17.99 3.25
CA ILE A 380 -10.72 -17.47 3.70
C ILE A 380 -10.29 -18.16 5.00
N GLU A 381 -11.14 -18.22 6.03
CA GLU A 381 -10.76 -18.81 7.31
C GLU A 381 -10.53 -20.33 7.17
N ASP A 382 -11.29 -21.06 6.35
CA ASP A 382 -11.00 -22.48 6.11
C ASP A 382 -9.67 -22.69 5.39
N HIS A 383 -9.28 -21.77 4.52
CA HIS A 383 -7.95 -21.80 3.90
C HIS A 383 -6.85 -21.48 4.93
N ILE A 384 -7.03 -20.45 5.77
CA ILE A 384 -6.11 -20.11 6.86
C ILE A 384 -5.91 -21.31 7.79
N LYS A 385 -6.99 -21.99 8.18
CA LYS A 385 -6.97 -23.19 9.03
C LYS A 385 -6.16 -24.32 8.39
N LYS A 386 -6.28 -24.52 7.08
CA LYS A 386 -5.49 -25.53 6.32
C LYS A 386 -4.01 -25.16 6.24
N CYS A 387 -3.71 -23.89 6.00
CA CYS A 387 -2.33 -23.39 5.87
C CYS A 387 -1.59 -23.38 7.21
N TRP A 388 -2.28 -23.02 8.29
CA TRP A 388 -1.71 -22.85 9.62
C TRP A 388 -2.61 -23.45 10.72
N PRO A 389 -2.69 -24.79 10.81
CA PRO A 389 -3.54 -25.47 11.80
C PRO A 389 -3.24 -25.07 13.26
N TYR A 390 -1.98 -24.73 13.55
CA TYR A 390 -1.52 -24.29 14.88
C TYR A 390 -2.19 -23.00 15.37
N LEU A 391 -2.75 -22.18 14.48
CA LEU A 391 -3.46 -20.94 14.87
C LEU A 391 -4.81 -21.22 15.54
N ILE A 392 -5.38 -22.40 15.30
CA ILE A 392 -6.60 -22.88 15.97
C ILE A 392 -6.25 -23.41 17.36
N GLN A 393 -5.02 -23.92 17.53
CA GLN A 393 -4.52 -24.54 18.76
C GLN A 393 -3.89 -23.51 19.71
N LYS A 394 -4.56 -22.42 20.07
CA LYS A 394 -4.07 -21.59 21.19
C LYS A 394 -4.16 -22.37 22.52
N ARG A 395 -3.08 -23.11 22.79
CA ARG A 395 -2.45 -23.61 24.03
C ARG A 395 -3.28 -24.54 24.95
N PRO A 396 -2.92 -25.83 25.12
CA PRO A 396 -3.30 -26.57 26.32
C PRO A 396 -2.58 -25.96 27.53
N GLU A 397 -3.29 -25.82 28.65
CA GLU A 397 -2.84 -25.13 29.85
C GLU A 397 -1.66 -25.80 30.59
N GLN A 398 -0.99 -26.79 30.01
CA GLN A 398 0.09 -27.52 30.66
C GLN A 398 1.18 -27.92 29.66
N LEU A 399 2.39 -27.40 29.90
CA LEU A 399 3.69 -28.10 29.83
C LEU A 399 4.80 -27.05 29.97
N LEU A 400 5.08 -26.67 31.22
CA LEU A 400 6.45 -26.36 31.63
C LEU A 400 7.11 -27.73 31.91
N PRO A 401 8.19 -28.13 31.21
CA PRO A 401 9.03 -29.20 31.71
C PRO A 401 9.78 -28.70 32.94
N GLU A 402 9.74 -29.51 33.97
CA GLU A 402 10.41 -29.35 35.26
C GLU A 402 11.90 -29.00 35.10
N LEU A 403 12.28 -27.85 35.64
CA LEU A 403 13.65 -27.58 36.08
C LEU A 403 13.55 -26.86 37.43
N ASN A 404 13.14 -27.62 38.44
CA ASN A 404 13.30 -27.27 39.84
C ASN A 404 13.85 -28.47 40.60
N SER A 405 15.16 -28.58 40.61
CA SER A 405 15.91 -29.25 41.66
C SER A 405 17.25 -28.55 41.83
N ILE A 406 17.22 -27.42 42.53
CA ILE A 406 18.19 -27.02 43.57
C ILE A 406 17.48 -25.95 44.42
N ALA A 407 17.23 -26.26 45.68
CA ALA A 407 17.04 -25.29 46.77
C ALA A 407 18.16 -25.53 47.80
N PRO A 408 18.40 -24.65 48.77
CA PRO A 408 18.50 -23.19 48.71
C PRO A 408 19.86 -22.71 49.30
N ALA A 409 20.22 -21.46 49.05
CA ALA A 409 21.09 -20.71 49.97
C ALA A 409 20.45 -19.33 50.20
N GLU A 410 19.97 -19.11 51.42
CA GLU A 410 19.60 -17.77 51.92
C GLU A 410 20.86 -16.96 52.30
N PRO A 411 20.74 -15.74 52.83
CA PRO A 411 20.39 -14.52 52.12
C PRO A 411 21.51 -13.48 52.29
N ASP A 412 21.57 -12.46 51.43
CA ASP A 412 22.16 -11.20 51.88
C ASP A 412 21.37 -9.97 51.48
N LYS A 413 21.25 -9.11 52.49
CA LYS A 413 20.34 -7.98 52.62
C LYS A 413 20.77 -6.88 51.66
N PHE A 414 19.86 -6.33 50.86
CA PHE A 414 19.72 -4.88 50.76
C PHE A 414 18.31 -4.51 50.32
N ARG A 415 17.61 -3.87 51.25
CA ARG A 415 16.31 -3.24 51.10
C ARG A 415 16.49 -1.96 50.28
N SER A 416 15.81 -1.87 49.14
CA SER A 416 15.28 -0.61 48.64
C SER A 416 13.89 -0.85 48.08
N GLU A 417 12.99 0.07 48.38
CA GLU A 417 11.54 -0.10 48.42
C GLU A 417 10.93 -0.40 47.05
N LYS A 418 10.21 -1.53 46.98
CA LYS A 418 9.33 -1.85 45.85
C LYS A 418 8.10 -0.95 45.91
N THR A 419 8.02 0.06 45.06
CA THR A 419 6.73 0.55 44.58
C THR A 419 6.12 -0.56 43.71
N VAL A 420 4.99 -1.10 44.17
CA VAL A 420 4.18 -2.07 43.42
C VAL A 420 3.73 -1.41 42.11
N THR A 421 4.31 -1.81 40.98
CA THR A 421 3.80 -1.43 39.66
C THR A 421 2.59 -2.28 39.32
N PRO A 422 1.41 -1.69 39.05
CA PRO A 422 0.24 -2.43 38.58
C PRO A 422 0.52 -3.17 37.27
N ASN A 423 -0.11 -4.34 37.10
CA ASN A 423 0.11 -5.30 36.00
C ASN A 423 -0.15 -4.78 34.57
N ASN A 424 -0.59 -3.52 34.38
CA ASN A 424 -0.97 -2.95 33.08
C ASN A 424 0.12 -2.08 32.41
N ILE A 425 1.20 -1.68 33.10
CA ILE A 425 2.27 -0.86 32.50
C ILE A 425 3.35 -1.68 31.80
N LYS A 426 3.67 -2.87 32.31
CA LYS A 426 4.74 -3.74 31.75
C LYS A 426 4.63 -3.91 30.23
N PRO A 427 3.44 -4.22 29.66
CA PRO A 427 3.29 -4.33 28.20
C PRO A 427 3.53 -3.01 27.45
N VAL A 428 3.25 -1.86 28.06
CA VAL A 428 3.51 -0.55 27.45
C VAL A 428 5.01 -0.28 27.41
N LEU A 429 5.71 -0.51 28.51
CA LEU A 429 7.16 -0.25 28.62
C LEU A 429 8.02 -1.20 27.79
N GLU A 430 7.57 -2.43 27.54
CA GLU A 430 8.28 -3.38 26.65
C GLU A 430 8.40 -2.87 25.19
N HIS A 431 7.50 -1.99 24.76
CA HIS A 431 7.56 -1.38 23.43
C HIS A 431 8.60 -0.26 23.30
N TYR A 432 9.18 0.19 24.43
CA TYR A 432 10.06 1.35 24.47
C TYR A 432 11.39 1.05 25.13
N HIS A 433 12.46 1.53 24.50
CA HIS A 433 13.75 1.64 25.13
C HIS A 433 13.81 2.96 25.91
N GLN A 434 13.79 2.87 27.23
CA GLN A 434 13.87 4.03 28.12
C GLN A 434 15.34 4.46 28.32
N VAL A 435 15.61 5.75 28.19
CA VAL A 435 16.86 6.39 28.65
C VAL A 435 16.45 7.60 29.47
N GLU A 436 16.72 7.56 30.77
CA GLU A 436 16.25 8.56 31.74
C GLU A 436 14.71 8.76 31.64
N ASN A 437 14.28 9.98 31.29
CA ASN A 437 12.89 10.36 31.10
C ASN A 437 12.41 10.27 29.64
N ARG A 438 13.21 9.68 28.74
CA ARG A 438 12.93 9.62 27.31
C ARG A 438 12.64 8.20 26.88
N TYR A 439 11.52 8.02 26.20
CA TYR A 439 11.06 6.73 25.70
C TYR A 439 11.24 6.71 24.19
N TYR A 440 12.13 5.84 23.72
CA TYR A 440 12.39 5.62 22.30
C TYR A 440 11.70 4.33 21.86
N PHE A 441 11.20 4.26 20.63
CA PHE A 441 10.72 2.97 20.12
C PHE A 441 11.83 1.93 20.17
N ASN A 442 11.49 0.71 20.60
CA ASN A 442 12.46 -0.38 20.73
C ASN A 442 12.92 -0.97 19.36
N ARG A 443 12.47 -0.36 18.24
CA ARG A 443 12.84 -0.73 16.86
C ARG A 443 13.77 0.34 16.24
N PRO A 444 14.81 -0.04 15.50
CA PRO A 444 15.68 0.90 14.82
C PRO A 444 14.99 1.56 13.60
N PRO A 445 15.22 2.87 13.34
CA PRO A 445 16.00 3.80 14.17
C PRO A 445 15.25 4.14 15.46
N LYS A 446 15.97 4.16 16.60
CA LYS A 446 15.44 4.49 17.94
C LYS A 446 14.93 5.94 17.97
N GLN A 447 13.71 6.16 17.48
CA GLN A 447 13.06 7.46 17.43
C GLN A 447 12.39 7.76 18.76
N LEU A 448 12.51 9.01 19.22
CA LEU A 448 11.86 9.49 20.45
C LEU A 448 10.33 9.44 20.29
N ALA A 449 9.67 8.60 21.09
CA ALA A 449 8.22 8.48 21.12
C ALA A 449 7.60 9.53 22.04
N PHE A 450 8.06 9.59 23.30
CA PHE A 450 7.61 10.59 24.27
C PHE A 450 8.65 10.81 25.39
N ILE A 451 8.44 11.89 26.14
CA ILE A 451 9.20 12.28 27.32
C ILE A 451 8.24 12.26 28.51
N ASP A 452 8.69 11.66 29.60
CA ASP A 452 7.93 11.53 30.84
C ASP A 452 8.57 12.33 31.96
N LYS A 453 7.95 13.45 32.33
CA LYS A 453 8.45 14.32 33.40
C LYS A 453 7.78 14.01 34.75
N GLY A 454 7.15 12.85 34.90
CA GLY A 454 6.40 12.46 36.09
C GLY A 454 5.01 13.11 36.13
N ASN A 455 4.96 14.43 36.29
CA ASN A 455 3.70 15.20 36.31
C ASN A 455 3.22 15.64 34.91
N LYS A 456 3.99 15.33 33.86
CA LYS A 456 3.71 15.75 32.48
C LYS A 456 4.26 14.74 31.48
N LEU A 457 3.39 14.32 30.57
CA LEU A 457 3.72 13.49 29.42
C LEU A 457 3.78 14.35 28.15
N GLN A 458 4.83 14.20 27.34
CA GLN A 458 5.05 15.02 26.15
C GLN A 458 5.49 14.17 24.95
N SER A 459 4.78 14.28 23.82
CA SER A 459 5.20 13.68 22.54
C SER A 459 5.35 14.73 21.44
N ARG A 460 6.22 14.47 20.47
CA ARG A 460 6.30 15.22 19.19
C ARG A 460 5.56 14.52 18.05
N LEU A 461 4.95 13.36 18.33
CA LEU A 461 4.26 12.53 17.35
C LEU A 461 2.75 12.62 17.57
N VAL A 462 1.99 12.73 16.48
CA VAL A 462 0.54 12.55 16.48
C VAL A 462 0.28 11.12 16.00
N ASN A 463 0.61 10.15 16.86
CA ASN A 463 0.50 8.72 16.60
C ASN A 463 -0.49 8.12 17.60
N SER A 464 -1.52 7.44 17.10
CA SER A 464 -2.59 6.85 17.92
C SER A 464 -2.07 5.86 18.96
N LYS A 465 -1.11 5.00 18.61
CA LYS A 465 -0.48 4.06 19.55
C LYS A 465 0.26 4.78 20.67
N VAL A 466 1.03 5.83 20.35
CA VAL A 466 1.73 6.64 21.35
C VAL A 466 0.72 7.33 22.27
N ILE A 467 -0.37 7.87 21.71
CA ILE A 467 -1.43 8.51 22.50
C ILE A 467 -2.09 7.52 23.45
N THR A 468 -2.42 6.31 22.99
CA THR A 468 -2.97 5.24 23.84
C THR A 468 -2.00 4.88 24.96
N ASP A 469 -0.71 4.73 24.66
CA ASP A 469 0.32 4.41 25.66
C ASP A 469 0.49 5.52 26.70
N LEU A 470 0.42 6.80 26.27
CA LEU A 470 0.44 7.94 27.19
C LEU A 470 -0.79 7.96 28.12
N LEU A 471 -1.97 7.61 27.62
CA LEU A 471 -3.18 7.54 28.43
C LEU A 471 -3.15 6.34 29.38
N THR A 472 -2.60 5.20 28.97
CA THR A 472 -2.36 4.07 29.87
C THR A 472 -1.43 4.46 31.02
N LEU A 473 -0.35 5.18 30.75
CA LEU A 473 0.55 5.72 31.78
C LEU A 473 -0.15 6.74 32.69
N ALA A 474 -1.00 7.60 32.14
CA ALA A 474 -1.77 8.56 32.93
C ALA A 474 -2.77 7.85 33.86
N ASN A 475 -3.47 6.83 33.36
CA ASN A 475 -4.43 6.05 34.14
C ASN A 475 -3.75 5.29 35.27
N ASP A 476 -2.59 4.69 35.00
CA ASP A 476 -1.79 4.00 36.01
C ASP A 476 -1.32 4.94 37.14
N ARG A 477 -0.98 6.19 36.78
CA ARG A 477 -0.67 7.26 37.74
C ARG A 477 -1.90 7.81 38.49
N GLY A 478 -3.07 7.22 38.29
CA GLY A 478 -4.32 7.67 38.90
C GLY A 478 -4.80 9.03 38.40
N TRP A 479 -4.35 9.49 37.23
CA TRP A 479 -4.83 10.76 36.67
C TRP A 479 -6.27 10.59 36.20
N GLN A 480 -7.21 11.29 36.82
CA GLN A 480 -8.60 11.31 36.38
C GLN A 480 -8.91 12.49 35.44
N GLN A 481 -8.17 13.59 35.57
CA GLN A 481 -8.29 14.78 34.74
C GLN A 481 -6.96 15.13 34.08
N ILE A 482 -6.99 15.41 32.78
CA ILE A 482 -5.81 15.81 32.00
C ILE A 482 -6.04 17.16 31.30
N LYS A 483 -4.99 17.99 31.24
CA LYS A 483 -4.99 19.27 30.51
C LYS A 483 -4.15 19.16 29.24
N LEU A 484 -4.76 19.40 28.08
CA LEU A 484 -4.12 19.25 26.78
C LEU A 484 -3.49 20.57 26.29
N SER A 485 -2.26 20.46 25.79
CA SER A 485 -1.51 21.55 25.12
C SER A 485 -0.88 21.04 23.82
N GLY A 486 -0.62 21.93 22.85
CA GLY A 486 -0.08 21.56 21.53
C GLY A 486 -1.03 21.82 20.36
N CYS A 487 -0.77 21.18 19.21
CA CYS A 487 -1.52 21.41 17.97
C CYS A 487 -2.94 20.84 18.02
N LYS A 488 -3.85 21.39 17.20
CA LYS A 488 -5.28 21.01 17.20
C LYS A 488 -5.49 19.52 16.91
N ALA A 489 -4.75 18.94 15.96
CA ALA A 489 -4.86 17.52 15.61
C ALA A 489 -4.48 16.59 16.78
N PHE A 490 -3.40 16.91 17.49
CA PHE A 490 -3.00 16.17 18.69
C PHE A 490 -4.04 16.27 19.79
N LYS A 491 -4.49 17.49 20.10
CA LYS A 491 -5.51 17.72 21.13
C LYS A 491 -6.81 16.98 20.84
N ARG A 492 -7.23 16.96 19.57
CA ARG A 492 -8.43 16.27 19.09
C ARG A 492 -8.34 14.76 19.31
N GLU A 493 -7.25 14.13 18.89
CA GLU A 493 -7.09 12.68 19.00
C GLU A 493 -6.92 12.24 20.45
N VAL A 494 -6.14 12.98 21.26
CA VAL A 494 -6.01 12.69 22.69
C VAL A 494 -7.35 12.86 23.41
N TRP A 495 -8.11 13.93 23.13
CA TRP A 495 -9.43 14.13 23.73
C TRP A 495 -10.38 12.97 23.45
N TYR A 496 -10.41 12.48 22.21
CA TYR A 496 -11.27 11.38 21.81
C TYR A 496 -10.92 10.08 22.54
N GLN A 497 -9.64 9.68 22.52
CA GLN A 497 -9.17 8.46 23.19
C GLN A 497 -9.32 8.54 24.71
N ALA A 498 -9.01 9.71 25.29
CA ALA A 498 -9.15 9.94 26.72
C ALA A 498 -10.61 9.87 27.17
N LYS A 499 -11.55 10.39 26.37
CA LYS A 499 -13.00 10.29 26.69
C LYS A 499 -13.53 8.87 26.57
N LEU A 500 -13.04 8.06 25.63
CA LEU A 500 -13.36 6.62 25.58
C LEU A 500 -12.86 5.86 26.80
N GLN A 501 -11.75 6.31 27.38
CA GLN A 501 -11.15 5.73 28.59
C GLN A 501 -11.64 6.41 29.88
N GLY A 502 -12.66 7.28 29.81
CA GLY A 502 -13.31 7.88 30.97
C GLY A 502 -12.59 9.08 31.61
N PHE A 503 -11.54 9.62 31.00
CA PHE A 503 -10.85 10.80 31.53
C PHE A 503 -11.69 12.07 31.43
N ASP A 504 -11.52 12.95 32.41
CA ASP A 504 -11.89 14.35 32.25
C ASP A 504 -10.79 15.14 31.50
N VAL A 505 -11.18 15.96 30.53
CA VAL A 505 -10.23 16.56 29.58
C VAL A 505 -10.47 18.06 29.47
N LYS A 506 -9.46 18.84 29.84
CA LYS A 506 -9.44 20.31 29.71
C LYS A 506 -8.47 20.75 28.60
N GLY A 507 -8.68 21.93 28.01
CA GLY A 507 -7.75 22.54 27.04
C GLY A 507 -7.99 22.19 25.55
N TYR A 508 -9.07 21.47 25.26
CA TYR A 508 -9.63 21.24 23.92
C TYR A 508 -11.15 21.38 23.96
N ARG A 509 -11.73 22.14 23.01
CA ARG A 509 -13.19 22.29 22.86
C ARG A 509 -13.61 21.42 21.67
N ALA A 510 -14.29 20.32 21.96
CA ALA A 510 -14.79 19.39 20.94
C ALA A 510 -15.89 20.05 20.08
N ASP A 511 -15.80 19.84 18.76
CA ASP A 511 -16.86 20.22 17.84
C ASP A 511 -17.93 19.12 17.72
N ASP A 512 -19.00 19.36 16.98
CA ASP A 512 -20.11 18.40 16.91
C ASP A 512 -19.71 17.10 16.20
N LYS A 513 -18.70 17.14 15.32
CA LYS A 513 -18.14 15.94 14.69
C LYS A 513 -17.37 15.08 15.70
N ASP A 514 -16.65 15.72 16.62
CA ASP A 514 -15.93 15.04 17.70
C ASP A 514 -16.90 14.36 18.68
N LYS A 515 -18.02 15.01 19.01
CA LYS A 515 -19.06 14.43 19.86
C LYS A 515 -19.76 13.24 19.21
N ILE A 516 -20.12 13.35 17.92
CA ILE A 516 -20.71 12.25 17.16
C ILE A 516 -19.74 11.05 17.09
N ARG A 517 -18.45 11.33 16.81
CA ARG A 517 -17.40 10.29 16.79
C ARG A 517 -17.30 9.57 18.14
N LEU A 518 -17.35 10.30 19.26
CA LEU A 518 -17.33 9.72 20.61
C LEU A 518 -18.59 8.88 20.89
N GLN A 519 -19.77 9.37 20.52
CA GLN A 519 -21.05 8.69 20.74
C GLN A 519 -21.17 7.38 19.95
N GLN A 520 -20.65 7.35 18.72
CA GLN A 520 -20.64 6.14 17.89
C GLN A 520 -19.67 5.05 18.39
N ALA A 521 -18.70 5.42 19.21
CA ALA A 521 -17.67 4.52 19.72
C ALA A 521 -17.95 3.99 21.13
N GLN A 522 -18.98 4.49 21.83
CA GLN A 522 -19.45 3.93 23.10
C GLN A 522 -20.51 2.85 22.83
N PRO A 523 -20.39 1.64 23.41
CA PRO A 523 -21.45 0.64 23.31
C PRO A 523 -22.74 1.18 23.95
N GLN A 524 -23.83 1.18 23.19
CA GLN A 524 -25.12 1.72 23.61
C GLN A 524 -25.61 1.02 24.88
N GLN A 525 -25.65 1.74 26.01
CA GLN A 525 -26.56 1.40 27.10
C GLN A 525 -27.98 1.68 26.59
N ARG A 526 -28.76 0.61 26.35
CA ARG A 526 -30.18 0.71 26.06
C ARG A 526 -30.88 1.37 27.25
N VAL A 527 -31.33 2.61 27.06
CA VAL A 527 -32.37 3.21 27.88
C VAL A 527 -33.67 2.51 27.50
N VAL A 528 -34.27 1.81 28.46
CA VAL A 528 -35.63 1.27 28.36
C VAL A 528 -36.57 2.48 28.38
N VAL A 529 -37.22 2.76 27.25
CA VAL A 529 -38.44 3.56 27.22
C VAL A 529 -39.57 2.59 26.96
N ASN A 530 -40.40 2.40 27.99
CA ASN A 530 -41.63 1.61 27.89
C ASN A 530 -42.60 2.30 26.93
N SER A 531 -42.79 1.72 25.75
CA SER A 531 -43.97 1.99 24.93
C SER A 531 -44.58 0.64 24.57
N THR A 532 -45.62 0.30 25.30
CA THR A 532 -46.48 -0.87 25.11
C THR A 532 -47.11 -0.81 23.73
N ILE A 533 -46.70 -1.68 22.80
CA ILE A 533 -47.48 -1.98 21.60
C ILE A 533 -47.60 -3.49 21.49
N ASN A 534 -48.85 -3.94 21.64
CA ASN A 534 -49.30 -5.32 21.54
C ASN A 534 -48.88 -5.96 20.22
N LEU A 535 -48.12 -7.06 20.30
CA LEU A 535 -47.87 -7.97 19.19
C LEU A 535 -48.98 -9.03 19.19
N ASN A 536 -50.01 -8.79 18.38
CA ASN A 536 -50.87 -9.85 17.85
C ASN A 536 -51.63 -9.28 16.65
N GLN A 537 -51.11 -9.49 15.43
CA GLN A 537 -51.89 -9.66 14.20
C GLN A 537 -50.96 -9.97 13.01
N SER A 538 -51.34 -10.99 12.23
CA SER A 538 -50.68 -11.42 10.99
C SER A 538 -50.67 -10.31 9.92
N PRO A 539 -49.72 -10.31 8.95
CA PRO A 539 -49.49 -9.17 8.06
C PRO A 539 -50.65 -8.99 7.06
N ASN A 540 -51.33 -7.85 7.12
CA ASN A 540 -52.40 -7.47 6.20
C ASN A 540 -51.80 -6.88 4.90
N GLN A 541 -51.88 -7.61 3.79
CA GLN A 541 -51.24 -7.26 2.50
C GLN A 541 -51.73 -5.91 1.92
N ASN A 542 -52.94 -5.49 2.26
CA ASN A 542 -53.51 -4.22 1.78
C ASN A 542 -52.80 -2.98 2.36
N ALA A 543 -52.29 -3.06 3.59
CA ALA A 543 -51.54 -1.96 4.22
C ALA A 543 -50.18 -1.74 3.54
N ASN A 544 -49.51 -2.82 3.10
CA ASN A 544 -48.24 -2.74 2.38
C ASN A 544 -48.39 -2.18 0.97
N GLN A 545 -49.51 -2.47 0.30
CA GLN A 545 -49.80 -1.89 -1.02
C GLN A 545 -50.09 -0.38 -0.92
N GLN A 546 -50.88 0.05 0.07
CA GLN A 546 -51.17 1.47 0.31
C GLN A 546 -49.91 2.26 0.69
N THR A 547 -49.08 1.72 1.60
CA THR A 547 -47.81 2.36 2.02
C THR A 547 -46.83 2.50 0.84
N ALA A 548 -46.77 1.51 -0.05
CA ALA A 548 -45.94 1.57 -1.26
C ALA A 548 -46.47 2.60 -2.27
N LEU A 549 -47.80 2.73 -2.41
CA LEU A 549 -48.43 3.74 -3.26
C LEU A 549 -48.20 5.16 -2.75
N GLU A 550 -48.29 5.39 -1.44
CA GLU A 550 -48.02 6.70 -0.83
C GLU A 550 -46.54 7.08 -0.97
N SER A 551 -45.63 6.14 -0.72
CA SER A 551 -44.18 6.37 -0.91
C SER A 551 -43.84 6.71 -2.37
N ALA A 552 -44.49 6.02 -3.33
CA ALA A 552 -44.33 6.31 -4.75
C ALA A 552 -44.94 7.66 -5.14
N ARG A 553 -46.08 8.06 -4.56
CA ARG A 553 -46.66 9.40 -4.77
C ARG A 553 -45.70 10.49 -4.29
N THR A 554 -45.13 10.35 -3.09
CA THR A 554 -44.15 11.31 -2.55
C THR A 554 -42.90 11.40 -3.43
N PHE A 555 -42.40 10.27 -3.94
CA PHE A 555 -41.28 10.28 -4.88
C PHE A 555 -41.63 10.84 -6.26
N SER A 556 -42.87 10.70 -6.71
CA SER A 556 -43.32 11.24 -8.00
C SER A 556 -43.37 12.79 -8.00
N GLN A 557 -43.54 13.42 -6.83
CA GLN A 557 -43.62 14.89 -6.69
C GLN A 557 -42.29 15.61 -6.99
N VAL A 558 -41.16 14.90 -6.97
CA VAL A 558 -39.84 15.45 -7.31
C VAL A 558 -39.48 15.29 -8.79
N MET A 559 -40.39 14.74 -9.61
CA MET A 559 -40.22 14.56 -11.05
C MET A 559 -40.91 15.66 -11.86
N GLN A 560 -40.53 15.84 -13.13
CA GLN A 560 -41.26 16.73 -14.04
C GLN A 560 -42.69 16.19 -14.30
N PRO A 561 -43.71 17.08 -14.47
CA PRO A 561 -45.12 16.68 -14.54
C PRO A 561 -45.43 15.61 -15.61
N ALA A 562 -44.78 15.69 -16.77
CA ALA A 562 -44.96 14.72 -17.87
C ALA A 562 -44.43 13.31 -17.53
N SER A 563 -43.38 13.22 -16.69
CA SER A 563 -42.79 11.93 -16.26
C SER A 563 -43.52 11.34 -15.05
N GLN A 564 -44.25 12.16 -14.29
CA GLN A 564 -44.98 11.74 -13.09
C GLN A 564 -46.08 10.74 -13.41
N GLN A 565 -46.87 10.98 -14.47
CA GLN A 565 -47.96 10.09 -14.89
C GLN A 565 -47.43 8.74 -15.37
N GLN A 566 -46.37 8.71 -16.18
CA GLN A 566 -45.75 7.47 -16.66
C GLN A 566 -45.11 6.66 -15.52
N PHE A 567 -44.50 7.34 -14.55
CA PHE A 567 -43.95 6.71 -13.36
C PHE A 567 -45.06 6.08 -12.50
N MET A 568 -46.12 6.83 -12.21
CA MET A 568 -47.24 6.33 -11.39
C MET A 568 -47.99 5.18 -12.07
N ALA A 569 -48.15 5.21 -13.40
CA ALA A 569 -48.72 4.10 -14.17
C ALA A 569 -47.87 2.82 -14.06
N LYS A 570 -46.54 2.94 -14.19
CA LYS A 570 -45.62 1.80 -14.03
C LYS A 570 -45.61 1.25 -12.61
N VAL A 571 -45.68 2.11 -11.60
CA VAL A 571 -45.78 1.69 -10.19
C VAL A 571 -47.08 0.92 -9.94
N GLN A 572 -48.22 1.44 -10.42
CA GLN A 572 -49.51 0.76 -10.27
C GLN A 572 -49.54 -0.59 -11.00
N GLN A 573 -48.94 -0.67 -12.19
CA GLN A 573 -48.82 -1.94 -12.92
C GLN A 573 -47.96 -2.96 -12.16
N LYS A 574 -46.81 -2.54 -11.61
CA LYS A 574 -45.97 -3.41 -10.78
C LYS A 574 -46.66 -3.86 -9.50
N LEU A 575 -47.39 -2.96 -8.83
CA LEU A 575 -48.16 -3.33 -7.63
C LEU A 575 -49.28 -4.32 -7.95
N LYS A 576 -49.96 -4.19 -9.10
CA LYS A 576 -50.90 -5.20 -9.59
C LYS A 576 -50.24 -6.55 -9.85
N VAL A 577 -49.01 -6.59 -10.37
CA VAL A 577 -48.29 -7.85 -10.58
C VAL A 577 -47.86 -8.49 -9.26
N ILE A 578 -47.43 -7.67 -8.29
CA ILE A 578 -46.91 -8.13 -7.00
C ILE A 578 -48.06 -8.61 -6.08
N PHE A 579 -49.20 -7.92 -6.10
CA PHE A 579 -50.32 -8.19 -5.18
C PHE A 579 -51.56 -8.81 -5.86
N GLY A 580 -51.58 -8.93 -7.19
CA GLY A 580 -52.72 -9.44 -7.97
C GLY A 580 -52.75 -10.95 -8.21
N LYS A 581 -51.81 -11.72 -7.66
CA LYS A 581 -51.88 -13.19 -7.68
C LYS A 581 -52.40 -13.69 -6.33
N ASN A 582 -53.69 -13.51 -6.09
CA ASN A 582 -54.48 -14.34 -5.18
C ASN A 582 -55.96 -14.04 -5.39
N THR A 583 -56.51 -14.55 -6.49
CA THR A 583 -57.93 -14.88 -6.52
C THR A 583 -58.12 -16.06 -7.46
N THR A 584 -58.82 -17.09 -6.97
CA THR A 584 -59.41 -18.23 -7.69
C THR A 584 -58.47 -19.35 -8.16
N ILE A 585 -58.37 -20.43 -7.37
CA ILE A 585 -58.65 -21.80 -7.86
C ILE A 585 -59.38 -22.56 -6.74
N THR A 586 -60.68 -22.74 -6.93
CA THR A 586 -61.41 -23.93 -6.47
C THR A 586 -62.25 -24.38 -7.66
N GLU A 587 -62.25 -25.70 -7.88
CA GLU A 587 -63.17 -26.48 -8.71
C GLU A 587 -62.90 -26.69 -10.21
N GLN A 588 -62.54 -27.97 -10.47
CA GLN A 588 -63.25 -28.93 -11.32
C GLN A 588 -63.12 -28.92 -12.87
N HIS A 589 -62.58 -30.06 -13.32
CA HIS A 589 -63.10 -30.99 -14.33
C HIS A 589 -62.83 -30.80 -15.85
N LYS A 590 -62.30 -31.92 -16.38
CA LYS A 590 -62.62 -32.64 -17.64
C LYS A 590 -61.99 -32.17 -18.96
N GLY A 591 -61.12 -33.05 -19.48
CA GLY A 591 -61.48 -33.89 -20.64
C GLY A 591 -60.83 -33.57 -21.99
N HIS A 592 -60.10 -34.57 -22.52
CA HIS A 592 -59.94 -34.95 -23.95
C HIS A 592 -59.32 -33.89 -24.91
N SER A 593 -58.66 -34.19 -26.02
CA SER A 593 -58.12 -35.37 -26.71
C SER A 593 -57.52 -34.82 -28.03
N SER A 594 -56.40 -35.40 -28.49
CA SER A 594 -55.97 -35.55 -29.90
C SER A 594 -55.35 -34.41 -30.74
N LYS A 595 -54.16 -34.77 -31.28
CA LYS A 595 -53.60 -34.60 -32.65
C LYS A 595 -53.06 -33.22 -33.10
N GLU A 596 -51.74 -33.13 -33.36
CA GLU A 596 -51.02 -33.09 -34.67
C GLU A 596 -51.25 -31.76 -35.45
N VAL A 597 -50.31 -31.04 -36.09
CA VAL A 597 -48.88 -31.13 -36.47
C VAL A 597 -48.46 -29.72 -37.01
N GLU A 598 -47.18 -29.34 -36.84
CA GLU A 598 -46.35 -28.31 -37.56
C GLU A 598 -46.83 -26.82 -37.59
N HIS A 599 -46.01 -25.75 -37.51
CA HIS A 599 -44.62 -25.44 -37.91
C HIS A 599 -43.97 -24.35 -37.01
N GLU A 600 -42.63 -24.37 -36.89
CA GLU A 600 -41.61 -23.27 -36.82
C GLU A 600 -41.92 -21.89 -36.16
N HIS A 601 -41.04 -21.16 -35.45
CA HIS A 601 -39.59 -21.15 -35.25
C HIS A 601 -39.20 -20.37 -33.97
N GLN A 602 -38.12 -20.83 -33.35
CA GLN A 602 -37.02 -20.14 -32.62
C GLN A 602 -37.28 -18.98 -31.62
N PHE A 603 -36.98 -19.31 -30.36
CA PHE A 603 -36.60 -18.48 -29.21
C PHE A 603 -35.09 -18.15 -29.25
N GLU A 604 -34.48 -17.17 -28.57
CA GLU A 604 -34.88 -16.04 -27.73
C GLU A 604 -33.63 -15.12 -27.63
N ARG A 605 -33.83 -13.85 -27.26
CA ARG A 605 -33.22 -13.30 -26.05
C ARG A 605 -34.01 -12.11 -25.51
#